data_AF-A0A960XTU7-F1
#
_entry.id   AF-A0A960XTU7-F1
#
_cell.length_a   1.000
_cell.length_b   1.000
_cell.length_c   1.000
_cell.angle_alpha   90.00
_cell.angle_beta   90.00
_cell.angle_gamma   90.00
#
_symmetry.space_group_name_H-M   'P 1'
#
loop_
_entity.id
_entity.type
_entity.pdbx_description
1 polymer ?
#
loop_
_entity_poly.entity_id
_entity_poly.type
_entity_poly.pdbx_seq_one_letter_code
_entity_poly.pdbx_strand_id
1 'polypeptide(L)'
;MVLPAENLALFRVRRGTDAEFHRTPYLSAIHPPAVDPKSASCKTPGARHVSLALRIHLHIAAFGLILACAAAHAANPVLKVADPHAAVFEKAMWVYATGGGRSGEFYAWSSRDFRHWEKHGPVLRLDDVPWIDDDGAPRHMAWAPCAIGHDGRYYFYYSVGPQNPTPSRIGVAVADSPAGPFKDSGKP
;
A
#
# COMPACT_ATOMS: atom_id res chain seq x y z
N MET A 1 -12.37 4.35 29.57
CA MET A 1 -10.96 4.79 29.38
C MET A 1 -10.78 5.01 27.89
N VAL A 2 -10.66 6.27 27.46
CA VAL A 2 -10.64 6.67 26.04
C VAL A 2 -9.17 6.69 25.59
N LEU A 3 -8.83 5.94 24.54
CA LEU A 3 -7.46 5.80 24.02
C LEU A 3 -7.34 6.42 22.61
N PRO A 4 -6.14 6.89 22.22
CA PRO A 4 -5.94 7.80 21.09
C PRO A 4 -5.96 7.10 19.72
N ALA A 5 -6.40 7.84 18.71
CA ALA A 5 -6.73 7.39 17.36
C ALA A 5 -5.52 7.17 16.41
N GLU A 6 -4.31 7.00 16.94
CA GLU A 6 -3.07 7.15 16.17
C GLU A 6 -2.53 5.87 15.53
N ASN A 7 -3.18 4.72 15.75
CA ASN A 7 -2.83 3.44 15.10
C ASN A 7 -3.90 2.91 14.14
N LEU A 8 -4.84 3.77 13.75
CA LEU A 8 -5.97 3.40 12.91
C LEU A 8 -5.94 4.23 11.62
N ALA A 9 -5.42 3.67 10.54
CA ALA A 9 -5.68 4.20 9.20
C ALA A 9 -7.11 3.79 8.78
N LEU A 10 -8.10 4.27 9.53
CA LEU A 10 -9.50 4.15 9.13
C LEU A 10 -9.77 5.31 8.18
N PHE A 11 -9.78 5.04 6.87
CA PHE A 11 -10.36 5.97 5.92
C PHE A 11 -11.83 6.15 6.32
N ARG A 12 -12.17 7.31 6.89
CA ARG A 12 -13.53 7.62 7.28
C ARG A 12 -14.37 7.79 6.01
N VAL A 13 -14.98 6.72 5.53
CA VAL A 13 -15.93 6.78 4.41
C VAL A 13 -17.20 7.46 4.92
N ARG A 14 -17.46 8.69 4.46
CA ARG A 14 -18.80 9.29 4.58
C ARG A 14 -19.62 8.84 3.38
N ARG A 15 -20.91 8.53 3.58
CA ARG A 15 -21.82 8.30 2.45
C ARG A 15 -21.90 9.58 1.60
N GLY A 16 -21.69 9.44 0.29
CA GLY A 16 -22.03 10.46 -0.70
C GLY A 16 -20.93 11.46 -1.07
N THR A 17 -19.67 11.06 -1.20
CA THR A 17 -18.64 11.93 -1.81
C THR A 17 -17.83 11.13 -2.82
N ASP A 18 -18.38 11.03 -4.03
CA ASP A 18 -17.67 10.63 -5.22
C ASP A 18 -16.52 11.62 -5.51
N ALA A 19 -15.42 11.07 -6.04
CA ALA A 19 -14.58 11.68 -7.07
C ALA A 19 -14.24 13.19 -6.92
N GLU A 20 -13.67 13.59 -5.79
CA GLU A 20 -12.76 14.75 -5.79
C GLU A 20 -11.45 14.36 -5.12
N PHE A 21 -10.39 14.45 -5.93
CA PHE A 21 -9.00 14.34 -5.58
C PHE A 21 -8.72 15.11 -4.29
N HIS A 22 -8.56 14.40 -3.17
CA HIS A 22 -7.97 14.98 -1.98
C HIS A 22 -6.51 15.33 -2.31
N ARG A 23 -6.28 16.58 -2.73
CA ARG A 23 -4.95 17.17 -2.75
C ARG A 23 -4.36 17.03 -1.35
N THR A 24 -3.29 16.25 -1.27
CA THR A 24 -2.46 16.08 -0.08
C THR A 24 -2.01 17.45 0.43
N PRO A 25 -2.12 17.77 1.73
CA PRO A 25 -1.53 18.98 2.29
C PRO A 25 -0.05 18.71 2.56
N TYR A 26 0.74 18.62 1.50
CA TYR A 26 2.21 18.58 1.61
C TYR A 26 2.90 19.67 0.79
N LEU A 27 2.13 20.66 0.34
CA LEU A 27 2.58 21.80 -0.47
C LEU A 27 1.91 23.10 -0.03
N SER A 28 2.00 23.44 1.26
CA SER A 28 1.64 24.79 1.72
C SER A 28 2.39 25.16 3.00
N ALA A 29 3.72 25.20 2.92
CA ALA A 29 4.55 25.85 3.95
C ALA A 29 5.89 26.32 3.38
N ILE A 30 5.86 27.15 2.33
CA ILE A 30 6.93 28.12 2.09
C ILE A 30 6.25 29.39 1.56
N HIS A 31 5.84 30.28 2.47
CA HIS A 31 5.58 31.67 2.11
C HIS A 31 6.93 32.39 2.29
N PRO A 32 7.58 32.88 1.21
CA PRO A 32 8.70 33.80 1.40
C PRO A 32 8.16 35.10 2.02
N PRO A 33 8.92 35.77 2.91
CA PRO A 33 8.50 37.05 3.46
C PRO A 33 8.26 38.06 2.33
N ALA A 34 7.21 38.87 2.46
CA ALA A 34 6.90 39.95 1.53
C ALA A 34 8.10 40.92 1.46
N VAL A 35 8.70 41.00 0.28
CA VAL A 35 9.77 41.97 -0.01
C VAL A 35 9.12 43.28 -0.46
N ASP A 36 9.36 44.34 0.30
CA ASP A 36 8.94 45.70 -0.02
C ASP A 36 9.58 46.15 -1.36
N PRO A 37 8.81 46.51 -2.39
CA PRO A 37 9.34 46.77 -3.74
C PRO A 37 10.18 48.06 -3.88
N LYS A 38 10.43 48.82 -2.80
CA LYS A 38 11.08 50.14 -2.89
C LYS A 38 12.49 50.28 -2.28
N SER A 39 13.13 49.24 -1.75
CA SER A 39 14.42 49.41 -1.04
C SER A 39 15.68 48.81 -1.69
N ALA A 40 15.61 48.15 -2.84
CA ALA A 40 16.79 47.54 -3.47
C ALA A 40 17.28 48.31 -4.71
N SER A 41 17.96 49.44 -4.52
CA SER A 41 18.87 49.96 -5.56
C SER A 41 20.19 49.18 -5.50
N CYS A 42 20.18 47.96 -6.02
CA CYS A 42 21.39 47.17 -6.20
C CYS A 42 22.07 47.62 -7.49
N LYS A 43 23.21 48.32 -7.38
CA LYS A 43 24.08 48.59 -8.52
C LYS A 43 24.57 47.27 -9.08
N THR A 44 24.21 46.96 -10.34
CA THR A 44 24.61 45.76 -11.05
C THR A 44 26.13 45.68 -11.12
N PRO A 45 26.81 44.69 -10.50
CA PRO A 45 28.19 44.40 -10.86
C PRO A 45 28.19 43.90 -12.31
N GLY A 46 29.12 44.42 -13.12
CA GLY A 46 29.19 44.13 -14.56
C GLY A 46 28.98 42.65 -14.87
N ALA A 47 28.09 42.38 -15.83
CA ALA A 47 27.75 41.03 -16.28
C ALA A 47 29.03 40.29 -16.70
N ARG A 48 29.52 39.40 -15.82
CA ARG A 48 30.58 38.46 -16.19
C ARG A 48 29.97 37.49 -17.19
N HIS A 49 30.50 37.49 -18.40
CA HIS A 49 30.13 36.53 -19.43
C HIS A 49 30.41 35.10 -18.92
N VAL A 50 29.38 34.43 -18.44
CA VAL A 50 29.41 32.99 -18.18
C VAL A 50 29.65 32.31 -19.52
N SER A 51 30.74 31.56 -19.65
CA SER A 51 31.13 31.00 -20.95
C SER A 51 30.02 30.12 -21.51
N LEU A 52 29.89 30.12 -22.84
CA LEU A 52 28.90 29.31 -23.55
C LEU A 52 29.01 27.82 -23.16
N ALA A 53 30.23 27.35 -22.91
CA ALA A 53 30.49 25.99 -22.43
C ALA A 53 29.81 25.71 -21.09
N LEU A 54 29.88 26.62 -20.12
CA LEU A 54 29.27 26.42 -18.80
C LEU A 54 27.73 26.43 -18.88
N ARG A 55 27.14 27.24 -19.78
CA ARG A 55 25.69 27.21 -20.06
C ARG A 55 25.25 25.88 -20.66
N ILE A 56 26.00 25.36 -21.62
CA ILE A 56 25.73 24.05 -22.25
C ILE A 56 25.83 22.93 -21.20
N HIS A 57 26.85 22.95 -20.33
CA HIS A 57 26.99 21.95 -19.27
C HIS A 57 25.83 22.01 -18.26
N LEU A 58 25.36 23.20 -17.87
CA LEU A 58 24.18 23.34 -17.01
C LEU A 58 22.90 22.81 -17.69
N HIS A 59 22.71 23.07 -18.99
CA HIS A 59 21.56 22.56 -19.72
C HIS A 59 21.61 21.04 -19.91
N ILE A 60 22.78 20.46 -20.19
CA ILE A 60 22.97 19.01 -20.27
C ILE A 60 22.71 18.36 -18.91
N ALA A 61 23.22 18.95 -17.81
CA ALA A 61 22.98 18.45 -16.46
C ALA A 61 21.49 18.52 -16.07
N ALA A 62 20.81 19.63 -16.39
CA ALA A 62 19.38 19.78 -16.16
C ALA A 62 18.56 18.78 -17.00
N PHE A 63 18.95 18.55 -18.25
CA PHE A 63 18.28 17.59 -19.13
C PHE A 63 18.49 16.14 -18.66
N GLY A 64 19.69 15.80 -18.18
CA GLY A 64 19.98 14.51 -17.54
C GLY A 64 19.16 14.26 -16.27
N LEU A 65 18.95 15.30 -15.45
CA LEU A 65 18.11 15.22 -14.25
C LEU A 65 16.62 15.04 -14.60
N ILE A 66 16.13 15.67 -15.67
CA ILE A 66 14.75 15.51 -16.15
C ILE A 66 14.52 14.08 -16.68
N LEU A 67 15.48 13.51 -17.43
CA LEU A 67 15.39 12.12 -17.90
C LEU A 67 15.36 11.10 -16.75
N ALA A 68 16.16 11.34 -15.69
CA ALA A 68 16.19 10.47 -14.51
C ALA A 68 14.85 10.46 -13.74
N CYS A 69 14.14 11.58 -13.69
CA CYS A 69 12.80 11.66 -13.08
C CYS A 69 11.71 10.97 -13.91
N ALA A 70 11.82 10.93 -15.24
CA ALA A 70 10.83 10.29 -16.11
C ALA A 70 10.83 8.75 -16.00
N ALA A 71 11.98 8.15 -15.67
CA ALA A 71 12.14 6.70 -15.48
C ALA A 71 11.47 6.15 -14.19
N ALA A 72 10.80 7.00 -13.42
CA ALA A 72 10.34 6.71 -12.07
C ALA A 72 8.85 6.26 -11.97
N HIS A 73 8.23 5.85 -13.08
CA HIS A 73 6.87 5.28 -13.08
C HIS A 73 6.91 3.76 -12.95
N ALA A 74 6.31 3.21 -11.88
CA ALA A 74 6.08 1.77 -11.79
C ALA A 74 5.06 1.35 -12.85
N ALA A 75 5.40 0.37 -13.69
CA ALA A 75 4.51 -0.13 -14.74
C ALA A 75 3.43 -1.05 -14.16
N ASN A 76 2.21 -0.97 -14.69
CA ASN A 76 1.12 -1.88 -14.36
C ASN A 76 1.23 -3.19 -15.17
N PRO A 77 0.76 -4.33 -14.63
CA PRO A 77 0.22 -4.50 -13.26
C PRO A 77 1.33 -4.50 -12.21
N VAL A 78 1.07 -3.85 -11.06
CA VAL A 78 2.00 -3.81 -9.91
C VAL A 78 2.24 -5.21 -9.35
N LEU A 79 1.18 -6.00 -9.21
CA LEU A 79 1.20 -7.42 -8.80
C LEU A 79 0.26 -8.20 -9.71
N LYS A 80 0.65 -9.41 -10.12
CA LYS A 80 -0.17 -10.32 -10.94
C LYS A 80 -1.00 -11.26 -10.06
N VAL A 81 -1.94 -10.69 -9.30
CA VAL A 81 -2.79 -11.36 -8.30
C VAL A 81 -4.23 -10.84 -8.39
N ALA A 82 -5.16 -11.45 -7.65
CA ALA A 82 -6.57 -11.04 -7.60
C ALA A 82 -6.97 -10.58 -6.18
N ASP A 83 -8.06 -9.81 -6.10
CA ASP A 83 -8.68 -9.36 -4.86
C ASP A 83 -7.71 -8.73 -3.82
N PRO A 84 -6.92 -7.71 -4.20
CA PRO A 84 -5.92 -7.14 -3.30
C PRO A 84 -6.59 -6.35 -2.16
N HIS A 85 -6.26 -6.72 -0.93
CA HIS A 85 -6.47 -5.90 0.27
C HIS A 85 -5.17 -5.22 0.68
N ALA A 86 -5.14 -3.89 0.61
CA ALA A 86 -3.98 -3.08 0.96
C ALA A 86 -4.09 -2.53 2.39
N ALA A 87 -3.03 -2.67 3.19
CA ALA A 87 -2.94 -2.14 4.54
C ALA A 87 -1.52 -1.64 4.83
N VAL A 88 -1.38 -0.63 5.70
CA VAL A 88 -0.06 -0.18 6.15
C VAL A 88 0.24 -0.79 7.51
N PHE A 89 1.25 -1.65 7.55
CA PHE A 89 1.75 -2.27 8.79
C PHE A 89 3.26 -2.06 8.88
N GLU A 90 3.77 -1.75 10.08
CA GLU A 90 5.22 -1.61 10.34
C GLU A 90 5.94 -0.66 9.36
N LYS A 91 5.28 0.44 8.99
CA LYS A 91 5.76 1.45 8.01
C LYS A 91 6.03 0.87 6.62
N ALA A 92 5.39 -0.24 6.26
CA ALA A 92 5.39 -0.81 4.92
C ALA A 92 3.95 -0.93 4.42
N MET A 93 3.77 -0.83 3.10
CA MET A 93 2.53 -1.22 2.44
C MET A 93 2.50 -2.74 2.34
N TRP A 94 1.41 -3.34 2.78
CA TRP A 94 1.13 -4.77 2.67
C TRP A 94 -0.07 -4.98 1.76
N VAL A 95 0.03 -5.91 0.83
CA VAL A 95 -1.06 -6.36 -0.03
C VAL A 95 -1.30 -7.84 0.23
N TYR A 96 -2.49 -8.18 0.69
CA TYR A 96 -2.95 -9.56 0.83
C TYR A 96 -3.90 -9.86 -0.32
N ALA A 97 -3.74 -10.99 -0.97
CA ALA A 97 -4.47 -11.25 -2.22
C ALA A 97 -4.76 -12.75 -2.40
N THR A 98 -5.73 -13.04 -3.26
CA THR A 98 -5.92 -14.39 -3.81
C THR A 98 -4.95 -14.62 -4.97
N GLY A 99 -4.50 -15.86 -5.13
CA GLY A 99 -3.55 -16.25 -6.17
C GLY A 99 -2.09 -15.97 -5.80
N GLY A 100 -1.21 -16.03 -6.81
CA GLY A 100 0.24 -15.89 -6.61
C GLY A 100 0.95 -17.15 -6.08
N GLY A 101 0.23 -18.22 -5.75
CA GLY A 101 0.78 -19.53 -5.40
C GLY A 101 -0.20 -20.67 -5.70
N ARG A 102 -0.24 -21.71 -4.87
CA ARG A 102 -1.13 -22.85 -5.09
C ARG A 102 -2.58 -22.51 -4.70
N SER A 103 -3.53 -23.25 -5.28
CA SER A 103 -4.94 -23.16 -4.89
C SER A 103 -5.10 -23.47 -3.40
N GLY A 104 -5.99 -22.74 -2.71
CA GLY A 104 -6.22 -22.92 -1.27
C GLY A 104 -5.17 -22.25 -0.37
N GLU A 105 -4.26 -21.45 -0.92
CA GLU A 105 -3.24 -20.72 -0.15
C GLU A 105 -3.37 -19.21 -0.36
N PHE A 106 -3.19 -18.47 0.73
CA PHE A 106 -3.09 -17.02 0.71
C PHE A 106 -1.63 -16.58 0.79
N TYR A 107 -1.32 -15.46 0.14
CA TYR A 107 0.01 -14.84 0.16
C TYR A 107 -0.11 -13.34 0.44
N ALA A 108 0.98 -12.75 0.91
CA ALA A 108 1.08 -11.31 1.11
C ALA A 108 2.29 -10.74 0.35
N TRP A 109 2.25 -9.45 0.06
CA TRP A 109 3.34 -8.71 -0.56
C TRP A 109 3.62 -7.44 0.23
N SER A 110 4.87 -7.17 0.57
CA SER A 110 5.24 -5.95 1.29
C SER A 110 6.15 -5.05 0.47
N SER A 111 5.97 -3.74 0.57
CA SER A 111 6.85 -2.75 -0.05
C SER A 111 6.98 -1.50 0.82
N ARG A 112 8.18 -0.91 0.84
CA ARG A 112 8.43 0.40 1.47
C ARG A 112 8.54 1.54 0.46
N ASP A 113 8.68 1.22 -0.82
CA ASP A 113 8.91 2.18 -1.90
C ASP A 113 7.86 2.12 -3.02
N PHE A 114 6.84 1.26 -2.86
CA PHE A 114 5.76 0.99 -3.81
C PHE A 114 6.22 0.43 -5.17
N ARG A 115 7.50 0.06 -5.31
CA ARG A 115 8.10 -0.41 -6.56
C ARG A 115 8.64 -1.83 -6.42
N HIS A 116 9.41 -2.07 -5.38
CA HIS A 116 9.94 -3.39 -5.07
C HIS A 116 9.03 -4.06 -4.05
N TRP A 117 8.50 -5.21 -4.42
CA TRP A 117 7.55 -5.97 -3.62
C TRP A 117 8.17 -7.30 -3.23
N GLU A 118 8.30 -7.53 -1.93
CA GLU A 118 8.68 -8.82 -1.37
C GLU A 118 7.45 -9.69 -1.20
N LYS A 119 7.50 -10.93 -1.66
CA LYS A 119 6.40 -11.91 -1.51
C LYS A 119 6.60 -12.72 -0.22
N HIS A 120 5.54 -12.84 0.56
CA HIS A 120 5.45 -13.58 1.82
C HIS A 120 4.44 -14.71 1.71
N GLY A 121 4.73 -15.83 2.37
CA GLY A 121 3.76 -16.89 2.61
C GLY A 121 4.18 -18.30 2.15
N PRO A 122 3.22 -19.25 2.10
CA PRO A 122 1.78 -19.02 2.30
C PRO A 122 1.49 -18.48 3.71
N VAL A 123 0.70 -17.42 3.79
CA VAL A 123 0.36 -16.77 5.07
C VAL A 123 -0.78 -17.49 5.78
N LEU A 124 -1.64 -18.18 5.02
CA LEU A 124 -2.66 -19.11 5.52
C LEU A 124 -2.88 -20.20 4.45
N ARG A 125 -3.03 -21.45 4.88
CA ARG A 125 -3.49 -22.56 4.04
C ARG A 125 -4.90 -22.95 4.48
N LEU A 126 -5.81 -23.16 3.53
CA LEU A 126 -7.13 -23.73 3.86
C LEU A 126 -6.98 -25.13 4.48
N ASP A 127 -5.98 -25.92 4.06
CA ASP A 127 -5.67 -27.24 4.64
C ASP A 127 -5.40 -27.20 6.16
N ASP A 128 -4.99 -26.05 6.71
CA ASP A 128 -4.70 -25.88 8.14
C ASP A 128 -5.92 -25.41 8.95
N VAL A 129 -7.08 -25.24 8.32
CA VAL A 129 -8.31 -24.73 8.94
C VAL A 129 -9.24 -25.91 9.26
N PRO A 130 -9.49 -26.22 10.55
CA PRO A 130 -10.08 -27.50 10.95
C PRO A 130 -11.56 -27.66 10.62
N TRP A 131 -12.29 -26.56 10.43
CA TRP A 131 -13.75 -26.56 10.27
C TRP A 131 -14.23 -26.47 8.82
N ILE A 132 -13.31 -26.33 7.84
CA ILE A 132 -13.67 -26.17 6.42
C ILE A 132 -14.48 -27.36 5.92
N ASP A 133 -14.14 -28.58 6.31
CA ASP A 133 -14.82 -29.78 5.82
C ASP A 133 -16.15 -30.07 6.55
N ASP A 134 -16.48 -29.34 7.63
CA ASP A 134 -17.69 -29.58 8.44
C ASP A 134 -19.00 -29.41 7.66
N ASP A 135 -18.98 -28.69 6.54
CA ASP A 135 -20.15 -28.51 5.68
C ASP A 135 -20.39 -29.66 4.69
N GLY A 136 -19.47 -30.63 4.61
CA GLY A 136 -19.56 -31.80 3.74
C GLY A 136 -19.43 -31.52 2.24
N ALA A 137 -19.01 -30.31 1.84
CA ALA A 137 -18.77 -30.01 0.44
C ALA A 137 -17.50 -30.69 -0.08
N PRO A 138 -17.45 -31.09 -1.36
CA PRO A 138 -16.31 -31.83 -1.91
C PRO A 138 -15.08 -30.97 -2.19
N ARG A 139 -15.22 -29.64 -2.13
CA ARG A 139 -14.14 -28.68 -2.42
C ARG A 139 -14.49 -27.30 -1.87
N HIS A 140 -13.46 -26.53 -1.52
CA HIS A 140 -13.63 -25.15 -1.08
C HIS A 140 -12.64 -24.25 -1.82
N MET A 141 -13.10 -23.06 -2.19
CA MET A 141 -12.26 -22.07 -2.85
C MET A 141 -11.85 -20.99 -1.86
N ALA A 142 -10.60 -20.55 -1.96
CA ALA A 142 -10.10 -19.37 -1.27
C ALA A 142 -10.56 -18.11 -2.03
N TRP A 143 -11.37 -17.28 -1.38
CA TRP A 143 -11.91 -16.03 -1.92
C TRP A 143 -11.24 -14.81 -1.26
N ALA A 144 -11.62 -13.60 -1.68
CA ALA A 144 -11.01 -12.34 -1.27
C ALA A 144 -10.71 -12.25 0.25
N PRO A 145 -9.46 -11.92 0.64
CA PRO A 145 -9.08 -11.74 2.03
C PRO A 145 -9.15 -10.28 2.49
N CYS A 146 -9.03 -10.07 3.80
CA CYS A 146 -8.82 -8.79 4.44
C CYS A 146 -7.91 -8.96 5.66
N ALA A 147 -7.02 -7.99 5.92
CA ALA A 147 -6.13 -8.01 7.07
C ALA A 147 -6.21 -6.71 7.86
N ILE A 148 -6.24 -6.79 9.19
CA ILE A 148 -6.18 -5.64 10.10
C ILE A 148 -5.16 -5.88 11.21
N GLY A 149 -4.57 -4.81 11.72
CA GLY A 149 -3.73 -4.83 12.91
C GLY A 149 -4.51 -4.33 14.12
N HIS A 150 -4.40 -4.99 15.27
CA HIS A 150 -4.98 -4.57 16.53
C HIS A 150 -4.17 -5.12 17.71
N ASP A 151 -3.83 -4.26 18.67
CA ASP A 151 -3.11 -4.60 19.90
C ASP A 151 -1.85 -5.45 19.69
N GLY A 152 -1.02 -5.05 18.72
CA GLY A 152 0.24 -5.73 18.40
C GLY A 152 0.07 -7.08 17.70
N ARG A 153 -1.14 -7.44 17.30
CA ARG A 153 -1.45 -8.66 16.56
C ARG A 153 -2.10 -8.35 15.23
N TYR A 154 -2.03 -9.31 14.32
CA TYR A 154 -2.58 -9.22 12.98
C TYR A 154 -3.70 -10.23 12.81
N TYR A 155 -4.83 -9.75 12.31
CA TYR A 155 -6.03 -10.55 12.10
C TYR A 155 -6.28 -10.63 10.60
N PHE A 156 -6.31 -11.86 10.09
CA PHE A 156 -6.56 -12.18 8.70
C PHE A 156 -7.95 -12.79 8.57
N TYR A 157 -8.85 -12.01 7.99
CA TYR A 157 -10.19 -12.45 7.61
C TYR A 157 -10.12 -13.06 6.21
N TYR A 158 -10.69 -14.23 6.06
CA TYR A 158 -10.71 -14.95 4.79
C TYR A 158 -12.09 -15.50 4.53
N SER A 159 -12.49 -15.47 3.27
CA SER A 159 -13.72 -16.09 2.82
C SER A 159 -13.40 -17.43 2.15
N VAL A 160 -14.16 -18.45 2.52
CA VAL A 160 -13.97 -19.82 2.03
C VAL A 160 -15.32 -20.44 1.73
N GLY A 161 -15.40 -21.18 0.63
CA GLY A 161 -16.59 -21.97 0.36
C GLY A 161 -16.66 -22.53 -1.05
N PRO A 162 -17.55 -23.52 -1.25
CA PRO A 162 -17.86 -24.04 -2.58
C PRO A 162 -18.79 -23.10 -3.38
N GLN A 163 -19.39 -22.09 -2.75
CA GLN A 163 -20.51 -21.26 -3.24
C GLN A 163 -21.83 -22.04 -3.47
N ASN A 164 -21.75 -23.30 -3.88
CA ASN A 164 -22.83 -24.25 -4.11
C ASN A 164 -22.24 -25.68 -3.97
N PRO A 165 -22.83 -26.64 -3.23
CA PRO A 165 -24.17 -26.67 -2.64
C PRO A 165 -24.33 -26.04 -1.25
N THR A 166 -23.24 -25.69 -0.58
CA THR A 166 -23.30 -25.08 0.76
C THR A 166 -22.90 -23.60 0.72
N PRO A 167 -23.39 -22.78 1.67
CA PRO A 167 -23.01 -21.37 1.78
C PRO A 167 -21.51 -21.21 2.05
N SER A 168 -20.91 -20.15 1.50
CA SER A 168 -19.57 -19.72 1.91
C SER A 168 -19.56 -19.21 3.35
N ARG A 169 -18.44 -19.42 4.05
CA ARG A 169 -18.19 -19.02 5.43
C ARG A 169 -17.00 -18.05 5.48
N ILE A 170 -16.91 -17.28 6.55
CA ILE A 170 -15.80 -16.35 6.80
C ILE A 170 -15.08 -16.85 8.05
N GLY A 171 -13.77 -16.97 7.97
CA GLY A 171 -12.92 -17.27 9.11
C GLY A 171 -12.10 -16.06 9.54
N VAL A 172 -11.55 -16.15 10.75
CA VAL A 172 -10.51 -15.25 11.23
C VAL A 172 -9.32 -16.05 11.73
N ALA A 173 -8.14 -15.69 11.26
CA ALA A 173 -6.86 -16.24 11.69
C ALA A 173 -5.99 -15.14 12.27
N VAL A 174 -5.10 -15.48 13.20
CA VAL A 174 -4.29 -14.51 13.95
C VAL A 174 -2.81 -14.82 13.85
N ALA A 175 -1.98 -13.79 13.73
CA ALA A 175 -0.53 -13.88 13.73
C ALA A 175 0.09 -12.74 14.56
N ASP A 176 1.34 -12.93 14.99
CA ASP A 176 2.14 -11.91 15.67
C ASP A 176 2.96 -11.06 14.69
N SER A 177 2.93 -11.41 13.40
CA SER A 177 3.60 -10.70 12.31
C SER A 177 2.65 -10.53 11.12
N PRO A 178 2.72 -9.41 10.36
CA PRO A 178 1.93 -9.25 9.14
C PRO A 178 2.29 -10.28 8.05
N ALA A 179 3.48 -10.88 8.11
CA ALA A 179 3.88 -11.96 7.20
C ALA A 179 3.25 -13.32 7.55
N GLY A 180 2.50 -13.42 8.65
CA GLY A 180 2.02 -14.70 9.18
C GLY A 180 3.15 -15.57 9.74
N PRO A 181 2.99 -16.91 9.73
CA PRO A 181 1.77 -17.62 9.34
C PRO A 181 0.61 -17.30 10.30
N PHE A 182 -0.59 -17.13 9.74
CA PHE A 182 -1.81 -16.91 10.49
C PHE A 182 -2.39 -18.25 10.94
N LYS A 183 -2.75 -18.31 12.23
CA LYS A 183 -3.40 -19.48 12.82
C LYS A 183 -4.89 -19.23 12.96
N ASP A 184 -5.70 -20.10 12.37
CA ASP A 184 -7.16 -20.01 12.46
C ASP A 184 -7.67 -20.03 13.91
N SER A 185 -8.77 -19.32 14.16
CA SER A 185 -9.41 -19.23 15.47
C SER A 185 -10.17 -20.51 15.89
N GLY A 186 -10.34 -21.47 14.97
CA GLY A 186 -10.97 -22.77 15.19
C GLY A 186 -12.44 -22.83 14.80
N LYS A 187 -13.04 -21.71 14.37
CA LYS A 187 -14.43 -21.64 13.91
C LYS A 187 -14.65 -20.40 13.02
N PRO A 188 -15.67 -20.42 12.14
CA PRO A 188 -16.12 -19.22 11.44
C PRO A 188 -16.79 -18.20 12.38
#